data_AF-A0A6J1CMR6-F1
#
_entry.id   AF-A0A6J1CMR6-F1
#
_cell.length_a   1.000
_cell.length_b   1.000
_cell.length_c   1.000
_cell.angle_alpha   90.00
_cell.angle_beta   90.00
_cell.angle_gamma   90.00
#
_symmetry.space_group_name_H-M   'P 1'
#
loop_
_entity.id
_entity.type
_entity.pdbx_description
1 polymer ?
#
loop_
_entity_poly.entity_id
_entity_poly.type
_entity_poly.pdbx_seq_one_letter_code
_entity_poly.pdbx_strand_id
1 'polypeptide(L)'
;MALMASTLLFPLHVSPISSPKFPQFPLFSLPPKTLISKPSPATIRSAKMVVRAESLQSLVSGTLNIVRSNPATWHSALLSNLLIFIVGSPILVSGLSVSGIASAFLLGTLTWRAFGPSGFLLVATYFILGTAATKVKMAQKEAQGVAEKRKGRRGPGSVIGSSAAGCVCALLMINKVGGEAFTQLWRLGFVASFCTKLSDTVSSEIGKAYGRITYLVTTFKVVPRGTEGAVSLEGTFAGLLAAIALSFVGCLLGNCT
;
A
#
# COMPACT_ATOMS: atom_id res chain seq x y z
N MET A 1 -49.51 -19.24 -36.32
CA MET A 1 -50.72 -18.42 -36.45
C MET A 1 -50.75 -17.47 -35.26
N ALA A 2 -50.29 -16.23 -35.46
CA ALA A 2 -51.13 -15.02 -35.65
C ALA A 2 -51.41 -14.33 -34.29
N LEU A 3 -50.74 -13.20 -34.02
CA LEU A 3 -51.31 -11.83 -33.99
C LEU A 3 -51.81 -11.48 -32.56
N MET A 4 -51.43 -10.38 -31.89
CA MET A 4 -51.45 -9.00 -32.35
C MET A 4 -50.47 -8.07 -31.61
N ALA A 5 -50.02 -7.07 -32.36
CA ALA A 5 -49.30 -5.88 -31.93
C ALA A 5 -50.26 -4.74 -31.50
N SER A 6 -49.77 -3.83 -30.66
CA SER A 6 -50.32 -2.47 -30.42
C SER A 6 -49.15 -1.61 -29.93
N THR A 7 -48.44 -0.88 -30.79
CA THR A 7 -48.70 0.48 -31.29
C THR A 7 -48.78 1.54 -30.20
N LEU A 8 -47.68 2.25 -29.95
CA LEU A 8 -47.70 3.65 -29.50
C LEU A 8 -46.67 4.46 -30.30
N LEU A 9 -47.20 5.28 -31.20
CA LEU A 9 -46.52 6.27 -32.03
C LEU A 9 -46.24 7.54 -31.20
N PHE A 10 -44.98 7.96 -31.13
CA PHE A 10 -44.60 9.31 -30.72
C PHE A 10 -44.37 10.17 -31.98
N PRO A 11 -44.97 11.36 -32.10
CA PRO A 11 -44.77 12.23 -33.27
C PRO A 11 -43.43 12.98 -33.16
N LEU A 12 -42.60 12.84 -34.20
CA LEU A 12 -41.40 13.65 -34.41
C LEU A 12 -41.81 15.05 -34.87
N HIS A 13 -41.58 16.05 -34.01
CA HIS A 13 -41.75 17.46 -34.33
C HIS A 13 -40.44 17.99 -34.95
N VAL A 14 -40.42 18.17 -36.28
CA VAL A 14 -39.28 18.72 -37.03
C VAL A 14 -39.46 20.23 -37.16
N SER A 15 -38.59 21.00 -36.51
CA SER A 15 -38.48 22.45 -36.73
C SER A 15 -37.56 22.75 -37.92
N PRO A 16 -37.87 23.70 -38.81
CA PRO A 16 -37.02 24.04 -39.95
C PRO A 16 -35.81 24.89 -39.50
N ILE A 17 -34.61 24.38 -39.76
CA ILE A 17 -33.34 25.09 -39.53
C ILE A 17 -33.16 26.12 -40.65
N SER A 18 -33.03 27.40 -40.25
CA SER A 18 -32.75 28.54 -41.13
C SER A 18 -31.35 28.45 -41.76
N SER A 19 -31.24 28.93 -43.00
CA SER A 19 -30.02 28.99 -43.80
C SER A 19 -28.93 29.89 -43.20
N PRO A 20 -27.64 29.53 -43.29
CA PRO A 20 -26.56 30.39 -42.81
C PRO A 20 -26.28 31.51 -43.81
N LYS A 21 -26.37 32.76 -43.35
CA LYS A 21 -25.86 33.95 -44.06
C LYS A 21 -24.33 33.94 -43.99
N PHE A 22 -23.67 33.95 -45.14
CA PHE A 22 -22.21 34.14 -45.25
C PHE A 22 -21.84 35.58 -44.82
N PRO A 23 -20.93 35.77 -43.84
CA PRO A 23 -20.37 37.09 -43.57
C PRO A 23 -19.31 37.46 -44.62
N GLN A 24 -19.42 38.68 -45.17
CA GLN A 24 -18.38 39.30 -46.00
C GLN A 24 -17.15 39.61 -45.14
N PHE A 25 -15.99 39.14 -45.58
CA PHE A 25 -14.69 39.48 -44.97
C PHE A 25 -14.24 40.88 -45.43
N PRO A 26 -13.87 41.80 -44.53
CA PRO A 26 -13.14 43.00 -44.93
C PRO A 26 -11.68 42.64 -45.29
N LEU A 27 -11.18 43.25 -46.36
CA LEU A 27 -9.81 43.10 -46.86
C LEU A 27 -8.82 43.61 -45.80
N PHE A 28 -8.07 42.70 -45.17
CA PHE A 28 -7.11 43.04 -44.12
C PHE A 28 -5.85 43.67 -44.74
N SER A 29 -5.60 44.94 -44.47
CA SER A 29 -4.36 45.62 -44.80
C SER A 29 -3.21 45.08 -43.95
N LEU A 30 -2.12 44.63 -44.58
CA LEU A 30 -0.89 44.19 -43.91
C LEU A 30 -0.28 45.33 -43.06
N PRO A 31 0.04 45.13 -41.77
CA PRO A 31 0.82 46.09 -41.00
C PRO A 31 2.32 46.00 -41.37
N PRO A 32 3.10 47.09 -41.18
CA PRO A 32 4.51 47.10 -41.52
C PRO A 32 5.31 46.19 -40.59
N LYS A 33 6.39 45.61 -41.13
CA LYS A 33 7.33 44.72 -40.41
C LYS A 33 7.77 45.34 -39.07
N THR A 34 7.22 44.84 -37.97
CA THR A 34 7.82 45.02 -36.64
C THR A 34 9.13 44.23 -36.58
N LEU A 35 10.23 44.95 -36.35
CA LEU A 35 11.55 44.40 -36.02
C LEU A 35 11.42 43.42 -34.86
N ILE A 36 11.55 42.13 -35.13
CA ILE A 36 11.67 41.10 -34.10
C ILE A 36 13.04 41.29 -33.45
N SER A 37 13.07 41.94 -32.29
CA SER A 37 14.24 41.90 -31.41
C SER A 37 14.45 40.45 -30.96
N LYS A 38 15.60 39.87 -31.31
CA LYS A 38 16.01 38.52 -30.92
C LYS A 38 15.98 38.44 -29.37
N PRO A 39 15.21 37.53 -28.75
CA PRO A 39 15.14 37.46 -27.30
C PRO A 39 16.53 37.10 -26.73
N SER A 40 16.97 37.88 -25.74
CA SER A 40 18.25 37.68 -25.05
C SER A 40 18.34 36.27 -24.45
N PRO A 41 19.49 35.59 -24.52
CA PRO A 41 19.65 34.20 -24.03
C PRO A 41 19.29 34.00 -22.55
N ALA A 42 19.31 35.07 -21.73
CA ALA A 42 18.87 35.03 -20.34
C ALA A 42 17.34 34.84 -20.20
N THR A 43 16.54 35.49 -21.04
CA THR A 43 15.07 35.40 -21.04
C THR A 43 14.60 34.01 -21.46
N ILE A 44 15.28 33.41 -22.44
CA ILE A 44 15.00 32.03 -22.90
C ILE A 44 15.30 31.02 -21.79
N ARG A 45 16.39 31.21 -21.04
CA ARG A 45 16.74 30.35 -19.89
C ARG A 45 15.70 30.43 -18.77
N SER A 46 15.23 31.63 -18.43
CA SER A 46 14.22 31.84 -17.39
C SER A 46 12.87 31.21 -17.78
N ALA A 47 12.39 31.45 -19.01
CA ALA A 47 11.15 30.84 -19.50
C ALA A 47 11.22 29.30 -19.54
N LYS A 48 12.36 28.73 -19.98
CA LYS A 48 12.56 27.27 -20.00
C LYS A 48 12.62 26.67 -18.58
N MET A 49 13.11 27.42 -17.60
CA MET A 49 13.16 26.98 -16.21
C MET A 49 11.77 27.05 -15.55
N VAL A 50 10.99 28.10 -15.83
CA VAL A 50 9.60 28.25 -15.37
C VAL A 50 8.70 27.15 -15.97
N VAL A 51 8.78 26.91 -17.28
CA VAL A 51 8.01 25.83 -17.94
C VAL A 51 8.41 24.45 -17.41
N ARG A 52 9.68 24.23 -17.07
CA ARG A 52 10.13 22.98 -16.45
C ARG A 52 9.63 22.82 -15.00
N ALA A 53 9.54 23.92 -14.25
CA ALA A 53 8.97 23.91 -12.90
C ALA A 53 7.46 23.63 -12.93
N GLU A 54 6.71 24.23 -13.84
CA GLU A 54 5.29 23.96 -14.04
C GLU A 54 5.02 22.54 -14.55
N SER A 55 5.87 22.02 -15.44
CA SER A 55 5.81 20.63 -15.90
C SER A 55 6.09 19.64 -14.77
N LEU A 56 7.05 19.94 -13.89
CA LEU A 56 7.32 19.11 -12.71
C LEU A 56 6.17 19.20 -11.71
N GLN A 57 5.58 20.37 -11.50
CA GLN A 57 4.43 20.54 -10.61
C GLN A 57 3.17 19.85 -11.15
N SER A 58 2.94 19.85 -12.46
CA SER A 58 1.82 19.13 -13.08
C SER A 58 2.05 17.62 -13.07
N LEU A 59 3.29 17.16 -13.27
CA LEU A 59 3.67 15.77 -13.08
C LEU A 59 3.49 15.32 -11.63
N VAL A 60 3.91 16.13 -10.66
CA VAL A 60 3.74 15.84 -9.23
C VAL A 60 2.25 15.82 -8.87
N SER A 61 1.46 16.78 -9.34
CA SER A 61 0.01 16.85 -9.08
C SER A 61 -0.76 15.72 -9.76
N GLY A 62 -0.40 15.36 -10.99
CA GLY A 62 -0.95 14.19 -11.70
C GLY A 62 -0.60 12.88 -11.00
N THR A 63 0.65 12.76 -10.50
CA THR A 63 1.08 11.62 -9.70
C THR A 63 0.28 11.53 -8.39
N LEU A 64 0.07 12.66 -7.70
CA LEU A 64 -0.72 12.72 -6.46
C LEU A 64 -2.19 12.35 -6.68
N ASN A 65 -2.79 12.76 -7.80
CA ASN A 65 -4.16 12.39 -8.14
C ASN A 65 -4.29 10.89 -8.49
N ILE A 66 -3.31 10.30 -9.16
CA ILE A 66 -3.28 8.85 -9.44
C ILE A 66 -3.13 8.05 -8.13
N VAL A 67 -2.25 8.49 -7.24
CA VAL A 67 -2.02 7.89 -5.92
C VAL A 67 -3.28 7.97 -5.03
N ARG A 68 -4.11 9.00 -5.18
CA ARG A 68 -5.38 9.19 -4.45
C ARG A 68 -6.61 8.56 -5.12
N SER A 69 -6.48 7.91 -6.27
CA SER A 69 -7.64 7.31 -6.94
C SER A 69 -8.36 6.31 -6.04
N ASN A 70 -9.68 6.50 -5.88
CA ASN A 70 -10.55 5.63 -5.10
C ASN A 70 -11.67 5.08 -6.01
N PRO A 71 -11.76 3.75 -6.21
CA PRO A 71 -10.85 2.72 -5.76
C PRO A 71 -9.50 2.74 -6.51
N ALA A 72 -8.41 2.33 -5.85
CA ALA A 72 -7.10 2.26 -6.46
C ALA A 72 -7.13 1.31 -7.68
N THR A 73 -6.68 1.78 -8.84
CA THR A 73 -6.49 0.93 -10.02
C THR A 73 -5.20 0.11 -9.89
N TRP A 74 -5.08 -1.01 -10.63
CA TRP A 74 -3.86 -1.82 -10.62
C TRP A 74 -2.60 -1.03 -11.00
N HIS A 75 -2.72 -0.12 -11.99
CA HIS A 75 -1.63 0.77 -12.39
C HIS A 75 -1.24 1.73 -11.27
N SER A 76 -2.21 2.37 -10.61
CA SER A 76 -1.94 3.26 -9.48
C SER A 76 -1.31 2.52 -8.29
N ALA A 77 -1.73 1.28 -8.03
CA ALA A 77 -1.19 0.45 -6.96
C ALA A 77 0.26 0.05 -7.24
N LEU A 78 0.56 -0.38 -8.46
CA LEU A 78 1.94 -0.71 -8.88
C LEU A 78 2.85 0.52 -8.79
N LEU A 79 2.41 1.66 -9.31
CA LEU A 79 3.21 2.88 -9.33
C LEU A 79 3.47 3.42 -7.92
N SER A 80 2.43 3.48 -7.08
CA SER A 80 2.56 3.93 -5.69
C SER A 80 3.47 2.99 -4.89
N ASN A 81 3.25 1.68 -5.02
CA ASN A 81 4.06 0.67 -4.35
C ASN A 81 5.53 0.72 -4.80
N LEU A 82 5.79 0.93 -6.11
CA LEU A 82 7.14 1.10 -6.64
C LEU A 82 7.86 2.31 -6.04
N LEU A 83 7.20 3.47 -6.01
CA LEU A 83 7.76 4.67 -5.40
C LEU A 83 8.10 4.45 -3.93
N ILE A 84 7.20 3.82 -3.17
CA ILE A 84 7.42 3.54 -1.75
C ILE A 84 8.56 2.53 -1.54
N PHE A 85 8.66 1.50 -2.38
CA PHE A 85 9.75 0.52 -2.29
C PHE A 85 11.12 1.13 -2.60
N ILE A 86 11.19 2.08 -3.54
CA ILE A 86 12.43 2.81 -3.84
C ILE A 86 12.85 3.61 -2.61
N VAL A 87 11.94 4.42 -2.04
CA VAL A 87 12.23 5.26 -0.87
C VAL A 87 12.52 4.42 0.38
N GLY A 88 11.77 3.33 0.58
CA GLY A 88 11.89 2.42 1.72
C GLY A 88 13.01 1.39 1.60
N SER A 89 13.75 1.36 0.48
CA SER A 89 14.78 0.36 0.20
C SER A 89 15.82 0.20 1.31
N PRO A 90 16.33 1.26 2.00
CA PRO A 90 17.31 1.09 3.08
C PRO A 90 16.75 0.31 4.28
N ILE A 91 15.46 0.50 4.57
CA ILE A 91 14.78 -0.17 5.69
C ILE A 91 14.47 -1.62 5.29
N LEU A 92 13.99 -1.83 4.06
CA LEU A 92 13.63 -3.15 3.50
C LEU A 92 14.83 -4.11 3.49
N VAL A 93 15.99 -3.68 2.98
CA VAL A 93 17.18 -4.56 2.92
C VAL A 93 17.68 -4.96 4.30
N SER A 94 17.38 -4.15 5.32
CA SER A 94 17.76 -4.41 6.70
C SER A 94 16.90 -5.50 7.38
N GLY A 95 15.70 -5.78 6.86
CA GLY A 95 14.74 -6.74 7.42
C GLY A 95 14.35 -7.88 6.47
N LEU A 96 14.66 -7.80 5.17
CA LEU A 96 14.29 -8.79 4.15
C LEU A 96 15.50 -9.26 3.33
N SER A 97 15.42 -10.49 2.82
CA SER A 97 16.28 -10.96 1.73
C SER A 97 15.83 -10.36 0.39
N VAL A 98 16.69 -10.40 -0.64
CA VAL A 98 16.34 -9.91 -1.99
C VAL A 98 15.06 -10.59 -2.52
N SER A 99 14.95 -11.91 -2.38
CA SER A 99 13.73 -12.65 -2.71
C SER A 99 12.53 -12.31 -1.81
N GLY A 100 12.78 -11.91 -0.55
CA GLY A 100 11.75 -11.41 0.36
C GLY A 100 11.21 -10.05 -0.07
N ILE A 101 12.06 -9.16 -0.60
CA ILE A 101 11.67 -7.87 -1.17
C ILE A 101 10.76 -8.07 -2.38
N ALA A 102 11.08 -9.01 -3.27
CA ALA A 102 10.22 -9.34 -4.41
C ALA A 102 8.83 -9.82 -3.95
N SER A 103 8.78 -10.70 -2.94
CA SER A 103 7.51 -11.18 -2.38
C SER A 103 6.73 -10.06 -1.69
N ALA A 104 7.43 -9.19 -0.95
CA ALA A 104 6.84 -8.03 -0.29
C ALA A 104 6.30 -7.01 -1.31
N PHE A 105 6.94 -6.87 -2.47
CA PHE A 105 6.47 -5.98 -3.54
C PHE A 105 5.11 -6.45 -4.09
N LEU A 106 4.97 -7.75 -4.35
CA LEU A 106 3.69 -8.32 -4.78
C LEU A 106 2.60 -8.12 -3.73
N LEU A 107 2.92 -8.38 -2.46
CA LEU A 107 2.02 -8.15 -1.34
C LEU A 107 1.62 -6.67 -1.20
N GLY A 108 2.59 -5.76 -1.32
CA GLY A 108 2.36 -4.32 -1.23
C GLY A 108 1.43 -3.81 -2.32
N THR A 109 1.60 -4.32 -3.54
CA THR A 109 0.71 -4.03 -4.67
C THR A 109 -0.71 -4.51 -4.41
N LEU A 110 -0.87 -5.75 -3.94
CA LEU A 110 -2.17 -6.33 -3.62
C LEU A 110 -2.86 -5.57 -2.48
N THR A 111 -2.10 -5.23 -1.45
CA THR A 111 -2.58 -4.48 -0.28
C THR A 111 -3.05 -3.08 -0.69
N TRP A 112 -2.26 -2.38 -1.50
CA TRP A 112 -2.64 -1.06 -2.01
C TRP A 112 -3.90 -1.13 -2.88
N ARG A 113 -4.00 -2.16 -3.72
CA ARG A 113 -5.17 -2.37 -4.59
C ARG A 113 -6.46 -2.60 -3.80
N ALA A 114 -6.37 -3.35 -2.70
CA ALA A 114 -7.51 -3.65 -1.84
C ALA A 114 -7.80 -2.50 -0.86
N PHE A 115 -6.86 -2.20 0.03
CA PHE A 115 -7.05 -1.33 1.20
C PHE A 115 -6.48 0.09 1.01
N GLY A 116 -5.88 0.40 -0.14
CA GLY A 116 -5.30 1.70 -0.42
C GLY A 116 -4.11 2.06 0.48
N PRO A 117 -3.83 3.36 0.64
CA PRO A 117 -2.75 3.85 1.49
C PRO A 117 -2.88 3.41 2.95
N SER A 118 -4.11 3.31 3.47
CA SER A 118 -4.40 2.96 4.86
C SER A 118 -3.92 1.53 5.20
N GLY A 119 -4.26 0.54 4.39
CA GLY A 119 -3.78 -0.83 4.61
C GLY A 119 -2.29 -0.97 4.36
N PHE A 120 -1.73 -0.21 3.40
CA PHE A 120 -0.29 -0.23 3.15
C PHE A 120 0.50 0.29 4.36
N LEU A 121 0.09 1.42 4.95
CA LEU A 121 0.72 1.98 6.14
C LEU A 121 0.69 1.00 7.32
N LEU A 122 -0.42 0.27 7.50
CA LEU A 122 -0.51 -0.77 8.52
C LEU A 122 0.54 -1.88 8.31
N VAL A 123 0.69 -2.37 7.07
CA VAL A 123 1.71 -3.38 6.75
C VAL A 123 3.12 -2.84 6.92
N ALA A 124 3.35 -1.56 6.60
CA ALA A 124 4.63 -0.89 6.83
C ALA A 124 4.95 -0.80 8.33
N THR A 125 3.99 -0.43 9.18
CA THR A 125 4.14 -0.42 10.64
C THR A 125 4.42 -1.81 11.18
N TYR A 126 3.69 -2.84 10.72
CA TYR A 126 3.97 -4.25 11.03
C TYR A 126 5.42 -4.61 10.70
N PHE A 127 5.90 -4.24 9.52
CA PHE A 127 7.25 -4.57 9.08
C PHE A 127 8.32 -3.89 9.94
N ILE A 128 8.13 -2.60 10.25
CA ILE A 128 9.05 -1.83 11.09
C ILE A 128 9.11 -2.41 12.50
N LEU A 129 7.96 -2.59 13.16
CA LEU A 129 7.88 -3.13 14.51
C LEU A 129 8.43 -4.56 14.57
N GLY A 130 8.08 -5.39 13.59
CA GLY A 130 8.58 -6.75 13.49
C GLY A 130 10.09 -6.80 13.31
N THR A 131 10.66 -5.96 12.45
CA THR A 131 12.11 -5.89 12.20
C THR A 131 12.86 -5.30 13.39
N ALA A 132 12.26 -4.35 14.10
CA ALA A 132 12.81 -3.83 15.35
C ALA A 132 12.90 -4.94 16.40
N ALA A 133 11.82 -5.72 16.57
CA ALA A 133 11.78 -6.84 17.52
C ALA A 133 12.84 -7.91 17.23
N THR A 134 13.02 -8.30 15.96
CA THR A 134 14.06 -9.29 15.61
C THR A 134 15.47 -8.78 15.89
N LYS A 135 15.69 -7.46 15.91
CA LYS A 135 17.00 -6.84 16.21
C LYS A 135 17.27 -6.60 17.69
N VAL A 136 16.27 -6.73 18.56
CA VAL A 136 16.46 -6.59 20.01
C VAL A 136 17.45 -7.64 20.52
N LYS A 137 18.50 -7.18 21.21
CA LYS A 137 19.57 -8.02 21.80
C LYS A 137 20.16 -9.06 20.81
N MET A 138 20.34 -8.66 19.54
CA MET A 138 20.83 -9.57 18.51
C MET A 138 22.16 -10.26 18.88
N ALA A 139 23.14 -9.51 19.41
CA ALA A 139 24.43 -10.08 19.81
C ALA A 139 24.30 -11.18 20.89
N GLN A 140 23.39 -10.99 21.86
CA GLN A 140 23.11 -12.00 22.88
C GLN A 140 22.46 -13.24 22.27
N LYS A 141 21.50 -13.05 21.35
CA LYS A 141 20.81 -14.17 20.68
C LYS A 141 21.76 -14.95 19.77
N GLU A 142 22.71 -14.27 19.12
CA GLU A 142 23.74 -14.89 18.29
C GLU A 142 24.71 -15.71 19.16
N ALA A 143 25.16 -15.16 20.29
CA ALA A 143 26.02 -15.88 21.24
C ALA A 143 25.35 -17.13 21.83
N GLN A 144 24.02 -17.12 21.95
CA GLN A 144 23.22 -18.24 22.46
C GLN A 144 22.76 -19.22 21.36
N GLY A 145 23.05 -18.93 20.08
CA GLY A 145 22.60 -19.76 18.95
C GLY A 145 21.10 -19.73 18.69
N VAL A 146 20.35 -18.82 19.33
CA VAL A 146 18.88 -18.68 19.23
C VAL A 146 18.47 -17.48 18.35
N ALA A 147 19.44 -16.85 17.69
CA ALA A 147 19.18 -15.73 16.79
C ALA A 147 18.33 -16.13 15.60
N GLU A 148 17.45 -15.21 15.21
CA GLU A 148 16.67 -15.32 13.98
C GLU A 148 17.61 -15.51 12.78
N LYS A 149 17.29 -16.49 11.91
CA LYS A 149 18.11 -16.85 10.75
C LYS A 149 18.44 -15.60 9.93
N ARG A 150 19.65 -15.58 9.33
CA ARG A 150 20.13 -14.48 8.47
C ARG A 150 20.16 -13.11 9.17
N LYS A 151 20.50 -13.07 10.46
CA LYS A 151 20.59 -11.84 11.28
C LYS A 151 19.25 -11.06 11.30
N GLY A 152 18.13 -11.78 11.38
CA GLY A 152 16.79 -11.18 11.40
C GLY A 152 16.21 -10.82 10.02
N ARG A 153 16.89 -11.17 8.91
CA ARG A 153 16.36 -10.95 7.56
C ARG A 153 15.38 -12.06 7.15
N ARG A 154 14.12 -11.68 6.98
CA ARG A 154 13.04 -12.59 6.59
C ARG A 154 13.11 -12.94 5.09
N GLY A 155 12.99 -14.23 4.80
CA GLY A 155 12.95 -14.77 3.45
C GLY A 155 11.55 -14.73 2.83
N PRO A 156 11.41 -15.11 1.55
CA PRO A 156 10.12 -15.12 0.84
C PRO A 156 9.09 -16.02 1.53
N GLY A 157 9.48 -17.20 2.04
CA GLY A 157 8.57 -18.07 2.78
C GLY A 157 8.02 -17.44 4.08
N SER A 158 8.82 -16.61 4.75
CA SER A 158 8.36 -15.87 5.94
C SER A 158 7.40 -14.75 5.53
N VAL A 159 7.67 -14.03 4.44
CA VAL A 159 6.76 -13.00 3.91
C VAL A 159 5.42 -13.63 3.52
N ILE A 160 5.44 -14.64 2.66
CA ILE A 160 4.26 -15.33 2.16
C ILE A 160 3.48 -15.95 3.33
N GLY A 161 4.15 -16.65 4.24
CA GLY A 161 3.50 -17.27 5.41
C GLY A 161 2.93 -16.27 6.40
N SER A 162 3.50 -15.06 6.48
CA SER A 162 2.96 -13.99 7.33
C SER A 162 1.78 -13.26 6.69
N SER A 163 1.75 -13.19 5.36
CA SER A 163 0.76 -12.40 4.64
C SER A 163 -0.35 -13.20 3.97
N ALA A 164 -0.29 -14.53 3.96
CA ALA A 164 -1.24 -15.38 3.24
C ALA A 164 -2.71 -15.07 3.59
N ALA A 165 -3.06 -15.02 4.88
CA ALA A 165 -4.42 -14.69 5.31
C ALA A 165 -4.82 -13.25 4.92
N GLY A 166 -3.89 -12.30 5.03
CA GLY A 166 -4.07 -10.94 4.54
C GLY A 166 -4.29 -10.88 3.01
N CYS A 167 -3.57 -11.67 2.22
CA CYS A 167 -3.75 -11.78 0.78
C CYS A 167 -5.13 -12.33 0.43
N VAL A 168 -5.60 -13.34 1.15
CA VAL A 168 -6.96 -13.90 0.97
C VAL A 168 -7.99 -12.80 1.24
N CYS A 169 -7.88 -12.07 2.35
CA CYS A 169 -8.77 -10.95 2.66
C CYS A 169 -8.74 -9.87 1.58
N ALA A 170 -7.55 -9.53 1.06
CA ALA A 170 -7.38 -8.57 -0.02
C ALA A 170 -8.07 -9.02 -1.32
N LEU A 171 -7.89 -10.28 -1.72
CA LEU A 171 -8.53 -10.84 -2.91
C LEU A 171 -10.05 -10.87 -2.78
N LEU A 172 -10.57 -11.27 -1.61
CA LEU A 172 -12.01 -11.32 -1.36
C LEU A 172 -12.62 -9.91 -1.39
N MET A 173 -11.91 -8.92 -0.87
CA MET A 173 -12.34 -7.52 -0.96
C MET A 173 -12.30 -6.97 -2.39
N ILE A 174 -11.25 -7.25 -3.17
CA ILE A 174 -11.15 -6.81 -4.57
C ILE A 174 -12.27 -7.40 -5.42
N ASN A 175 -12.61 -8.68 -5.18
CA ASN A 175 -13.68 -9.38 -5.90
C ASN A 175 -15.08 -9.10 -5.32
N LYS A 176 -15.19 -8.25 -4.29
CA LYS A 176 -16.46 -7.90 -3.62
C LYS A 176 -17.28 -9.12 -3.17
N VAL A 177 -16.59 -10.18 -2.72
CA VAL A 177 -17.24 -11.42 -2.28
C VAL A 177 -18.07 -11.15 -1.03
N GLY A 178 -19.36 -11.49 -1.08
CA GLY A 178 -20.33 -11.20 0.00
C GLY A 178 -20.94 -9.79 -0.06
N GLY A 179 -20.58 -8.96 -1.04
CA GLY A 179 -21.12 -7.61 -1.19
C GLY A 179 -20.63 -6.61 -0.13
N GLU A 180 -21.33 -5.48 0.01
CA GLU A 180 -20.91 -4.39 0.90
C GLU A 180 -20.90 -4.82 2.38
N ALA A 181 -21.83 -5.68 2.79
CA ALA A 181 -21.93 -6.19 4.15
C ALA A 181 -20.64 -6.90 4.64
N PHE A 182 -19.92 -7.59 3.74
CA PHE A 182 -18.71 -8.32 4.09
C PHE A 182 -17.41 -7.51 3.92
N THR A 183 -17.49 -6.30 3.35
CA THR A 183 -16.31 -5.46 3.12
C THR A 183 -15.61 -5.14 4.43
N GLN A 184 -16.39 -4.87 5.49
CA GLN A 184 -15.83 -4.62 6.82
C GLN A 184 -15.21 -5.87 7.42
N LEU A 185 -15.81 -7.04 7.19
CA LEU A 185 -15.27 -8.30 7.68
C LEU A 185 -13.91 -8.62 7.05
N TRP A 186 -13.74 -8.41 5.75
CA TRP A 186 -12.46 -8.60 5.07
C TRP A 186 -11.38 -7.63 5.55
N ARG A 187 -11.78 -6.39 5.89
CA ARG A 187 -10.89 -5.38 6.46
C ARG A 187 -10.45 -5.74 7.87
N LEU A 188 -11.37 -6.15 8.74
CA LEU A 188 -11.05 -6.64 10.08
C LEU A 188 -10.18 -7.90 10.03
N GLY A 189 -10.50 -8.84 9.13
CA GLY A 189 -9.70 -10.06 8.93
C GLY A 189 -8.27 -9.76 8.47
N PHE A 190 -8.10 -8.78 7.58
CA PHE A 190 -6.78 -8.29 7.17
C PHE A 190 -6.00 -7.70 8.35
N VAL A 191 -6.60 -6.77 9.11
CA VAL A 191 -5.97 -6.15 10.28
C VAL A 191 -5.61 -7.21 11.33
N ALA A 192 -6.54 -8.11 11.64
CA ALA A 192 -6.34 -9.19 12.60
C ALA A 192 -5.19 -10.12 12.20
N SER A 193 -5.10 -10.50 10.92
CA SER A 193 -4.00 -11.32 10.40
C SER A 193 -2.63 -10.71 10.70
N PHE A 194 -2.46 -9.40 10.46
CA PHE A 194 -1.20 -8.72 10.73
C PHE A 194 -0.93 -8.50 12.22
N CYS A 195 -1.97 -8.25 13.01
CA CYS A 195 -1.85 -8.14 14.48
C CYS A 195 -1.38 -9.46 15.09
N THR A 196 -1.98 -10.58 14.69
CA THR A 196 -1.57 -11.92 15.14
C THR A 196 -0.12 -12.20 14.77
N LYS A 197 0.28 -11.96 13.51
CA LYS A 197 1.65 -12.20 13.06
C LYS A 197 2.67 -11.29 13.74
N LEU A 198 2.31 -10.03 14.02
CA LEU A 198 3.16 -9.15 14.80
C LEU A 198 3.34 -9.68 16.22
N SER A 199 2.23 -10.06 16.87
CA SER A 199 2.24 -10.62 18.23
C SER A 199 3.13 -11.86 18.32
N ASP A 200 3.00 -12.81 17.40
CA ASP A 200 3.81 -14.03 17.36
C ASP A 200 5.31 -13.71 17.25
N THR A 201 5.64 -12.72 16.40
CA THR A 201 7.03 -12.31 16.21
C THR A 201 7.57 -11.58 17.44
N VAL A 202 6.86 -10.59 17.96
CA VAL A 202 7.32 -9.82 19.12
C VAL A 202 7.41 -10.72 20.35
N SER A 203 6.43 -11.61 20.55
CA SER A 203 6.40 -12.53 21.68
C SER A 203 7.61 -13.47 21.68
N SER A 204 7.91 -14.09 20.54
CA SER A 204 9.06 -14.98 20.42
C SER A 204 10.39 -14.24 20.53
N GLU A 205 10.53 -13.06 19.90
CA GLU A 205 11.78 -12.28 19.93
C GLU A 205 12.07 -11.68 21.31
N ILE A 206 11.06 -11.10 21.97
CA ILE A 206 11.20 -10.56 23.32
C ILE A 206 11.36 -11.68 24.34
N GLY A 207 10.66 -12.81 24.16
CA GLY A 207 10.85 -14.00 24.99
C GLY A 207 12.27 -14.55 24.91
N LYS A 208 12.85 -14.65 23.71
CA LYS A 208 14.27 -15.01 23.53
C LYS A 208 15.21 -14.00 24.20
N ALA A 209 14.91 -12.71 24.11
CA ALA A 209 15.77 -11.63 24.61
C ALA A 209 15.70 -11.40 26.13
N TYR A 210 14.54 -11.61 26.75
CA TYR A 210 14.27 -11.23 28.14
C TYR A 210 13.61 -12.31 29.01
N GLY A 211 12.98 -13.33 28.40
CA GLY A 211 12.10 -14.25 29.11
C GLY A 211 12.80 -15.01 30.24
N ARG A 212 12.42 -14.81 31.50
CA ARG A 212 13.14 -15.40 32.64
C ARG A 212 12.93 -16.90 32.74
N ILE A 213 11.67 -17.30 32.67
CA ILE A 213 11.21 -18.68 32.74
C ILE A 213 10.40 -18.96 31.48
N THR A 214 10.76 -20.03 30.78
CA THR A 214 10.12 -20.47 29.55
C THR A 214 9.47 -21.83 29.75
N TYR A 215 8.22 -21.97 29.33
CA TYR A 215 7.43 -23.19 29.45
C TYR A 215 7.14 -23.76 28.06
N LEU A 216 7.26 -25.08 27.91
CA LEU A 216 6.87 -25.74 26.67
C LEU A 216 5.35 -25.93 26.65
N VAL A 217 4.65 -25.41 25.64
CA VAL A 217 3.17 -25.39 25.59
C VAL A 217 2.56 -26.80 25.66
N THR A 218 3.24 -27.81 25.13
CA THR A 218 2.71 -29.19 25.07
C THR A 218 2.83 -29.95 26.38
N THR A 219 3.82 -29.64 27.22
CA THR A 219 4.11 -30.40 28.46
C THR A 219 4.09 -29.55 29.71
N PHE A 220 3.97 -28.23 29.58
CA PHE A 220 4.09 -27.23 30.64
C PHE A 220 5.38 -27.34 31.47
N LYS A 221 6.40 -28.04 30.95
CA LYS A 221 7.71 -28.14 31.59
C LYS A 221 8.54 -26.90 31.33
N VAL A 222 9.35 -26.53 32.32
CA VAL A 222 10.34 -25.47 32.18
C VAL A 222 11.43 -25.96 31.22
N VAL A 223 11.66 -25.20 30.15
CA VAL A 223 12.66 -25.49 29.11
C VAL A 223 13.60 -24.31 28.94
N PRO A 224 14.82 -24.52 28.40
CA PRO A 224 15.74 -23.42 28.11
C PRO A 224 15.14 -22.39 27.13
N ARG A 225 15.60 -21.14 27.22
CA ARG A 225 15.18 -20.05 26.32
C ARG A 225 15.54 -20.38 24.87
N GLY A 226 14.66 -20.01 23.95
CA GLY A 226 14.84 -20.28 22.52
C GLY A 226 14.57 -21.73 22.11
N THR A 227 14.06 -22.56 23.01
CA THR A 227 13.46 -23.86 22.65
C THR A 227 12.24 -23.63 21.77
N GLU A 228 12.15 -24.35 20.66
CA GLU A 228 11.01 -24.27 19.74
C GLU A 228 9.70 -24.59 20.46
N GLY A 229 8.70 -23.71 20.30
CA GLY A 229 7.41 -23.83 20.97
C GLY A 229 7.38 -23.44 22.46
N ALA A 230 8.48 -22.93 23.00
CA ALA A 230 8.51 -22.41 24.37
C ALA A 230 7.91 -21.00 24.46
N VAL A 231 7.17 -20.74 25.53
CA VAL A 231 6.50 -19.47 25.80
C VAL A 231 7.01 -18.90 27.13
N SER A 232 7.20 -17.58 27.18
CA SER A 232 7.58 -16.83 28.39
C SER A 232 6.54 -15.76 28.69
N LEU A 233 6.40 -15.38 29.96
CA LEU A 233 5.46 -14.34 30.37
C LEU A 233 5.83 -12.99 29.75
N GLU A 234 7.11 -12.65 29.71
CA GLU A 234 7.62 -11.40 29.14
C GLU A 234 7.36 -11.33 27.64
N GLY A 235 7.57 -12.45 26.93
CA GLY A 235 7.22 -12.57 25.52
C GLY A 235 5.72 -12.38 25.29
N THR A 236 4.88 -13.12 26.01
CA THR A 236 3.42 -13.03 25.87
C THR A 236 2.89 -11.62 26.12
N PHE A 237 3.37 -10.95 27.17
CA PHE A 237 2.98 -9.57 27.45
C PHE A 237 3.42 -8.60 26.33
N ALA A 238 4.64 -8.75 25.82
CA ALA A 238 5.13 -7.93 24.71
C ALA A 238 4.37 -8.19 23.41
N GLY A 239 3.99 -9.44 23.12
CA GLY A 239 3.15 -9.80 21.98
C GLY A 239 1.76 -9.15 22.07
N LEU A 240 1.13 -9.21 23.25
CA LEU A 240 -0.14 -8.54 23.52
C LEU A 240 -0.06 -7.03 23.28
N LEU A 241 0.96 -6.36 23.83
CA LEU A 241 1.17 -4.93 23.61
C LEU A 241 1.39 -4.60 22.12
N ALA A 242 2.12 -5.45 21.40
CA ALA A 242 2.34 -5.25 19.97
C ALA A 242 1.05 -5.39 19.14
N ALA A 243 0.20 -6.36 19.47
CA ALA A 243 -1.11 -6.52 18.84
C ALA A 243 -2.00 -5.29 19.11
N ILE A 244 -2.05 -4.81 20.35
CA ILE A 244 -2.81 -3.61 20.73
C ILE A 244 -2.29 -2.38 19.97
N ALA A 245 -0.97 -2.19 19.92
CA ALA A 245 -0.36 -1.06 19.22
C ALA A 245 -0.69 -1.07 17.72
N LEU A 246 -0.58 -2.22 17.05
CA LEU A 246 -0.90 -2.32 15.62
C LEU A 246 -2.41 -2.18 15.37
N SER A 247 -3.26 -2.74 16.23
CA SER A 247 -4.71 -2.57 16.18
C SER A 247 -5.11 -1.11 16.33
N PHE A 248 -4.50 -0.39 17.27
CA PHE A 248 -4.71 1.05 17.47
C PHE A 248 -4.33 1.86 16.22
N VAL A 249 -3.19 1.54 15.58
CA VAL A 249 -2.82 2.13 14.29
C VAL A 249 -3.87 1.81 13.21
N GLY A 250 -4.39 0.58 13.19
CA GLY A 250 -5.51 0.21 12.31
C GLY A 250 -6.75 1.08 12.52
N CYS A 251 -7.13 1.32 13.78
CA CYS A 251 -8.25 2.20 14.12
C CYS A 251 -8.00 3.64 13.66
N LEU A 252 -6.82 4.20 13.91
CA LEU A 252 -6.46 5.56 13.49
C LEU A 252 -6.50 5.75 11.97
N LEU A 253 -6.17 4.70 11.22
CA LEU A 253 -6.18 4.70 9.76
C LEU A 253 -7.58 4.45 9.16
N GLY A 254 -8.62 4.32 9.99
CA GLY A 254 -10.00 4.03 9.56
C GLY A 254 -10.18 2.59 9.08
N ASN A 255 -9.34 1.65 9.52
CA ASN A 255 -9.45 0.24 9.13
C ASN A 255 -10.38 -0.58 10.04
N CYS A 256 -10.84 -0.02 11.16
CA CYS A 256 -11.62 -0.75 12.17
C CYS A 256 -12.99 -0.11 12.51
N THR A 257 -13.39 0.93 11.77
CA THR A 257 -14.64 1.70 11.94
C THR A 257 -15.63 1.36 10.85
#